data_AF-A0A2V8UKA7-F1
#
_entry.id   AF-A0A2V8UKA7-F1
#
_cell.length_a   1.000
_cell.length_b   1.000
_cell.length_c   1.000
_cell.angle_alpha   90.00
_cell.angle_beta   90.00
_cell.angle_gamma   90.00
#
_symmetry.space_group_name_H-M   'P 1'
#
loop_
_entity.id
_entity.type
_entity.pdbx_description
1 polymer ?
#
loop_
_entity_poly.entity_id
_entity_poly.type
_entity_poly.pdbx_seq_one_letter_code
_entity_poly.pdbx_strand_id
1 'polypeptide(L)'
;MDLIEAFRPVLEEYRKLIVQDVVELLDQRREATANRKMITIKEAALYLGRTVPAIRAMIHRRELPCKRIGRRIFFDLKELDRWIAVHTA
;
A
#
# COMPACT_ATOMS: atom_id res chain seq x y z
N MET A 1 -31.35 -13.54 -39.50
CA MET A 1 -30.20 -13.76 -38.60
C MET A 1 -30.04 -12.50 -37.80
N ASP A 2 -30.31 -12.58 -36.50
CA ASP A 2 -30.21 -11.43 -35.61
C ASP A 2 -28.73 -11.05 -35.50
N LEU A 3 -28.40 -9.82 -35.91
CA LEU A 3 -27.03 -9.31 -35.96
C LEU A 3 -26.38 -9.40 -34.57
N ILE A 4 -27.18 -9.24 -33.52
CA ILE A 4 -26.72 -9.35 -32.13
C ILE A 4 -26.31 -10.78 -31.78
N GLU A 5 -27.02 -11.79 -32.30
CA GLU A 5 -26.73 -13.20 -32.03
C GLU A 5 -25.45 -13.65 -32.73
N ALA A 6 -25.16 -13.09 -33.92
CA ALA A 6 -23.94 -13.37 -34.66
C ALA A 6 -22.66 -12.87 -33.95
N PHE A 7 -22.75 -11.73 -33.25
CA PHE A 7 -21.63 -11.15 -32.51
C PHE A 7 -21.55 -11.60 -31.05
N ARG A 8 -22.58 -12.27 -30.53
CA ARG A 8 -22.61 -12.81 -29.17
C ARG A 8 -21.34 -13.55 -28.74
N PRO A 9 -20.79 -14.53 -29.50
CA PRO A 9 -19.60 -15.26 -29.06
C PRO A 9 -18.37 -14.36 -28.91
N VAL A 10 -18.23 -13.35 -29.76
CA VAL A 10 -17.13 -12.39 -29.71
C VAL A 10 -17.28 -11.47 -28.49
N LEU A 11 -18.49 -10.98 -28.22
CA LEU A 11 -18.77 -10.15 -27.05
C LEU A 11 -18.56 -10.90 -25.73
N GLU A 12 -18.89 -12.18 -25.70
CA GLU A 12 -18.65 -13.06 -24.55
C GLU A 12 -17.16 -13.24 -24.27
N GLU A 13 -16.34 -13.39 -25.31
CA GLU A 13 -14.89 -13.48 -25.18
C GLU A 13 -14.28 -12.17 -24.65
N TYR A 14 -14.69 -11.02 -25.20
CA TYR A 14 -14.27 -9.72 -24.69
C TYR A 14 -14.69 -9.50 -23.23
N ARG A 15 -15.91 -9.89 -22.86
CA ARG A 15 -16.37 -9.81 -21.46
C ARG A 15 -15.45 -10.61 -20.55
N LYS A 16 -15.09 -11.83 -20.95
CA LYS A 16 -14.22 -12.70 -20.15
C LYS A 16 -12.83 -12.09 -19.95
N LEU A 17 -12.22 -11.58 -21.00
CA LEU A 17 -10.90 -10.91 -20.92
C LEU A 17 -10.95 -9.68 -20.01
N ILE A 18 -11.95 -8.81 -20.17
CA ILE A 18 -12.09 -7.62 -19.33
C ILE A 18 -12.30 -8.00 -17.86
N VAL A 19 -13.15 -8.98 -17.59
CA VAL A 19 -13.38 -9.45 -16.20
C VAL A 19 -12.10 -10.01 -15.61
N GLN A 20 -11.34 -10.81 -16.38
CA GLN A 20 -10.06 -11.37 -15.97
C GLN A 20 -9.07 -10.25 -15.59
N ASP A 21 -8.85 -9.29 -16.48
CA ASP A 21 -7.90 -8.19 -16.28
C ASP A 21 -8.29 -7.32 -15.09
N VAL A 22 -9.58 -7.01 -14.93
CA VAL A 22 -10.07 -6.22 -13.80
C VAL A 22 -9.88 -6.97 -12.49
N VAL A 23 -10.18 -8.27 -12.44
CA VAL A 23 -9.97 -9.08 -11.23
C VAL A 23 -8.48 -9.11 -10.88
N GLU A 24 -7.61 -9.34 -11.85
CA GLU A 24 -6.16 -9.38 -11.63
C GLU A 24 -5.62 -8.03 -11.12
N LEU A 25 -6.06 -6.92 -11.71
CA LEU A 25 -5.71 -5.57 -11.23
C LEU A 25 -6.19 -5.30 -9.80
N LEU A 26 -7.38 -5.80 -9.44
CA LEU A 26 -7.92 -5.65 -8.09
C LEU A 26 -7.16 -6.51 -7.08
N ASP A 27 -6.76 -7.73 -7.43
CA ASP A 27 -5.97 -8.61 -6.56
C ASP A 27 -4.56 -8.06 -6.34
N GLN A 28 -3.89 -7.58 -7.39
CA GLN A 28 -2.59 -6.90 -7.26
C GLN A 28 -2.66 -5.70 -6.30
N ARG A 29 -3.74 -4.89 -6.38
CA ARG A 29 -3.96 -3.79 -5.44
C ARG A 29 -4.22 -4.27 -4.03
N ARG A 30 -5.02 -5.34 -3.87
CA ARG A 30 -5.28 -5.94 -2.56
C ARG A 30 -3.99 -6.43 -1.92
N GLU A 31 -3.15 -7.19 -2.61
CA GLU A 31 -1.86 -7.64 -2.11
C GLU A 31 -0.94 -6.49 -1.72
N ALA A 32 -0.90 -5.43 -2.55
CA ALA A 32 -0.13 -4.23 -2.24
C ALA A 32 -0.58 -3.54 -0.93
N THR A 33 -1.86 -3.67 -0.56
CA THR A 33 -2.41 -3.14 0.70
C THR A 33 -2.39 -4.13 1.87
N ALA A 34 -2.61 -5.42 1.63
CA ALA A 34 -2.65 -6.47 2.64
C ALA A 34 -1.29 -6.71 3.27
N ASN A 35 -0.21 -6.51 2.51
CA ASN A 35 1.16 -6.64 2.99
C ASN A 35 1.71 -5.36 3.66
N ARG A 36 0.88 -4.35 3.93
CA ARG A 36 1.30 -3.15 4.67
C ARG A 36 1.28 -3.45 6.16
N LYS A 37 2.42 -3.88 6.68
CA LYS A 37 2.63 -4.02 8.13
C LYS A 37 2.68 -2.63 8.76
N MET A 38 1.64 -2.31 9.53
CA MET A 38 1.63 -1.13 10.38
C MET A 38 2.35 -1.43 11.69
N ILE A 39 3.34 -0.62 12.03
CA ILE A 39 4.09 -0.76 13.27
C ILE A 39 3.86 0.45 14.18
N THR A 40 3.98 0.22 15.48
CA THR A 40 3.86 1.24 16.52
C THR A 40 5.13 2.08 16.61
N ILE A 41 5.06 3.20 17.35
CA ILE A 41 6.24 4.03 17.63
C ILE A 41 7.38 3.28 18.35
N LYS A 42 7.05 2.27 19.18
CA LYS A 42 8.07 1.47 19.88
C LYS A 42 8.80 0.55 18.90
N GLU A 43 8.06 -0.09 18.01
CA GLU A 43 8.62 -0.95 16.96
C GLU A 43 9.41 -0.12 15.94
N ALA A 44 8.94 1.07 15.56
CA ALA A 44 9.67 1.96 14.67
C ALA A 44 10.99 2.46 15.30
N ALA A 45 11.00 2.72 16.60
CA ALA A 45 12.20 3.08 17.35
C ALA A 45 13.23 1.93 17.31
N LEU A 46 12.80 0.70 17.57
CA LEU A 46 13.65 -0.49 17.44
C LEU A 46 14.15 -0.66 16.01
N TYR A 47 13.26 -0.51 15.02
CA TYR A 47 13.57 -0.68 13.61
C TYR A 47 14.65 0.28 13.11
N LEU A 48 14.55 1.56 13.48
CA LEU A 48 15.49 2.60 13.08
C LEU A 48 16.75 2.67 13.97
N GLY A 49 16.87 1.80 14.99
CA GLY A 49 17.96 1.88 15.96
C GLY A 49 17.98 3.19 16.76
N ARG A 50 16.80 3.75 17.08
CA ARG A 50 16.66 5.03 17.80
C ARG A 50 15.81 4.87 19.06
N THR A 51 15.87 5.85 19.94
CA THR A 51 14.99 5.90 21.13
C THR A 51 13.61 6.44 20.74
N VAL A 52 12.57 6.03 21.48
CA VAL A 52 11.20 6.55 21.26
C VAL A 52 11.13 8.09 21.35
N PRO A 53 11.80 8.78 22.29
CA PRO A 53 11.87 10.24 22.29
C PRO A 53 12.49 10.83 21.01
N ALA A 54 13.54 10.22 20.48
CA ALA A 54 14.15 10.66 19.21
C ALA A 54 13.15 10.53 18.05
N ILE A 55 12.43 9.42 17.96
CA ILE A 55 11.36 9.24 16.97
C ILE A 55 10.26 10.29 17.13
N ARG A 56 9.85 10.61 18.36
CA ARG A 56 8.87 11.69 18.60
C ARG A 56 9.36 13.05 18.14
N ALA A 57 10.64 13.36 18.37
CA ALA A 57 11.24 14.60 17.89
C ALA A 57 11.28 14.66 16.36
N MET A 58 11.63 13.55 15.69
CA MET A 58 11.60 13.45 14.22
C MET A 58 10.18 13.60 13.67
N ILE A 59 9.17 12.99 14.30
CA ILE A 59 7.76 13.20 13.94
C ILE A 59 7.37 14.68 14.08
N HIS A 60 7.77 15.33 15.19
CA HIS A 60 7.48 16.75 15.42
C HIS A 60 8.10 17.65 14.35
N ARG A 61 9.33 17.34 13.93
CA ARG A 61 10.04 18.01 12.82
C ARG A 61 9.53 17.60 11.43
N ARG A 62 8.55 16.69 11.35
CA ARG A 62 7.97 16.14 10.11
C ARG A 62 9.01 15.45 9.21
N GLU A 63 10.03 14.87 9.81
CA GLU A 63 11.08 14.15 9.08
C GLU A 63 10.66 12.72 8.74
N LEU A 64 9.84 12.08 9.58
CA LEU A 64 9.39 10.69 9.38
C LEU A 64 7.97 10.61 8.82
N PRO A 65 7.72 9.73 7.82
CA PRO A 65 6.37 9.43 7.37
C PRO A 65 5.61 8.69 8.48
N CYS A 66 4.47 9.22 8.91
CA CYS A 66 3.65 8.58 9.94
C CYS A 66 2.15 8.83 9.72
N LYS A 67 1.34 7.89 10.20
CA LYS A 67 -0.12 7.96 10.17
C LYS A 67 -0.64 8.15 11.59
N ARG A 68 -1.41 9.22 11.79
CA ARG A 68 -2.09 9.50 13.06
C ARG A 68 -3.50 8.92 13.00
N ILE A 69 -3.78 7.97 13.89
CA ILE A 69 -5.09 7.35 14.04
C ILE A 69 -5.56 7.64 15.47
N GLY A 70 -6.40 8.67 15.60
CA GLY A 70 -6.78 9.24 16.89
C GLY A 70 -5.54 9.71 17.66
N ARG A 71 -5.32 9.15 18.86
CA ARG A 71 -4.16 9.46 19.72
C ARG A 71 -2.92 8.59 19.45
N ARG A 72 -3.03 7.59 18.56
CA ARG A 72 -1.95 6.65 18.26
C ARG A 72 -1.22 7.05 16.98
N ILE A 73 0.07 6.77 16.95
CA ILE A 73 0.93 6.99 15.78
C ILE A 73 1.38 5.62 15.28
N PHE A 74 1.16 5.40 14.00
CA PHE A 74 1.58 4.20 13.29
C PHE A 74 2.48 4.56 12.12
N PHE A 75 3.33 3.61 11.75
CA PHE A 75 4.23 3.70 10.61
C PHE A 75 3.93 2.56 9.67
N ASP A 76 3.89 2.84 8.38
CA ASP A 76 3.87 1.82 7.35
C ASP A 76 5.31 1.38 7.11
N LEU A 77 5.61 0.10 7.34
CA LEU A 77 6.99 -0.39 7.26
C LEU A 77 7.60 -0.16 5.86
N LYS A 78 6.84 -0.36 4.78
CA LYS A 78 7.32 -0.13 3.40
C LYS A 78 7.53 1.35 3.09
N GLU A 79 6.74 2.23 3.69
CA GLU A 79 6.96 3.67 3.58
C GLU A 79 8.21 4.10 4.34
N LEU A 80 8.48 3.48 5.49
CA LEU A 80 9.69 3.70 6.27
C LEU A 80 10.94 3.22 5.51
N ASP A 81 10.90 2.07 4.87
CA ASP A 81 11.98 1.57 4.01
C ASP A 81 12.31 2.51 2.86
N ARG A 82 11.28 3.00 2.17
CA ARG A 82 11.44 4.00 1.11
C ARG A 82 12.06 5.28 1.63
N TRP A 83 11.65 5.72 2.82
CA TRP A 83 12.23 6.90 3.46
C TRP A 83 13.73 6.70 3.78
N ILE A 84 14.11 5.54 4.32
CA ILE A 84 15.51 5.20 4.62
C ILE A 84 16.34 5.24 3.34
N ALA A 85 15.85 4.62 2.26
CA ALA A 85 16.55 4.57 0.98
C ALA A 85 16.84 5.96 0.40
N VAL A 86 15.94 6.93 0.58
CA VAL A 86 16.11 8.31 0.11
C VAL A 86 17.12 9.10 0.95
N HIS A 87 17.24 8.81 2.25
CA HIS A 87 18.05 9.62 3.19
C HIS A 87 19.39 8.98 3.57
N THR A 88 19.67 7.77 3.05
CA THR A 88 20.91 7.02 3.30
C THR A 88 21.74 6.86 2.02
N ALA A 89 21.31 7.46 0.90
CA ALA A 89 22.02 7.47 -0.38
C ALA A 89 22.89 8.72 -0.55
#